data_AF-A0A5E4IHN3-F1
#
_entry.id   AF-A0A5E4IHN3-F1
#
_cell.length_a   1.000
_cell.length_b   1.000
_cell.length_c   1.000
_cell.angle_alpha   90.00
_cell.angle_beta   90.00
_cell.angle_gamma   90.00
#
_symmetry.space_group_name_H-M   'P 1'
#
loop_
_entity.id
_entity.type
_entity.pdbx_description
1 polymer ?
#
loop_
_entity_poly.entity_id
_entity_poly.type
_entity_poly.pdbx_seq_one_letter_code
_entity_poly.pdbx_strand_id
1 'polypeptide(L)'
;MKAGCTGCRYCMPCPEGVNIPVCFELYNNLHMSGNPDEAKFFYAAQLSGLLSVGETAFASRCVQCGNCLEKCPQHLDIPTLLESVVEELEGPDLEKRIAIAKQIFKKT
;
A
#
# COMPACT_ATOMS: atom_id res chain seq x y z
N MET A 1 -12.45 4.07 -9.08
CA MET A 1 -11.47 3.78 -8.00
C MET A 1 -11.90 2.48 -7.34
N LYS A 2 -11.02 1.47 -7.29
CA LYS A 2 -11.31 0.14 -6.77
C LYS A 2 -11.56 0.12 -5.24
N ALA A 3 -10.73 0.82 -4.46
CA ALA A 3 -10.92 0.96 -3.01
C ALA A 3 -11.91 2.06 -2.61
N GLY A 4 -12.21 3.02 -3.50
CA GLY A 4 -13.04 4.18 -3.17
C GLY A 4 -12.40 5.19 -2.20
N CYS A 5 -11.17 4.98 -1.74
CA CYS A 5 -10.42 5.89 -0.88
C CYS A 5 -10.06 7.21 -1.59
N THR A 6 -10.23 8.33 -0.90
CA THR A 6 -9.87 9.69 -1.37
C THR A 6 -8.52 10.20 -0.84
N GLY A 7 -7.81 9.42 -0.02
CA GLY A 7 -6.49 9.81 0.49
C GLY A 7 -6.51 10.82 1.65
N CYS A 8 -7.64 11.00 2.35
CA CYS A 8 -7.78 11.97 3.45
C CYS A 8 -6.91 11.70 4.70
N ARG A 9 -6.38 10.48 4.85
CA ARG A 9 -5.49 10.03 5.94
C ARG A 9 -6.07 10.00 7.35
N TYR A 10 -7.39 10.13 7.55
CA TYR A 10 -8.00 10.07 8.89
C TYR A 10 -7.80 8.72 9.59
N CYS A 11 -7.65 7.63 8.84
CA CYS A 11 -7.35 6.30 9.37
C CYS A 11 -5.96 6.16 10.02
N MET A 12 -5.09 7.16 9.89
CA MET A 12 -3.71 7.12 10.38
C MET A 12 -3.56 7.74 11.80
N PRO A 13 -2.49 7.40 12.54
CA PRO A 13 -1.55 6.31 12.28
C PRO A 13 -2.19 4.93 12.50
N CYS A 14 -1.76 3.94 11.71
CA CYS A 14 -2.04 2.53 11.96
C CYS A 14 -1.05 2.01 13.03
N PRO A 15 -1.52 1.31 14.09
CA PRO A 15 -0.62 0.78 15.13
C PRO A 15 0.40 -0.22 14.57
N GLU A 16 0.06 -0.94 13.50
CA GLU A 16 0.95 -1.88 12.84
C GLU A 16 1.85 -1.24 11.78
N GLY A 17 1.78 0.08 11.59
CA GLY A 17 2.62 0.79 10.62
C GLY A 17 2.16 0.68 9.16
N VAL A 18 0.96 0.14 8.87
CA VAL A 18 0.40 0.13 7.51
C VAL A 18 0.16 1.56 7.02
N ASN A 19 0.67 1.92 5.84
CA ASN A 19 0.34 3.19 5.20
C ASN A 19 -0.93 3.05 4.35
N ILE A 20 -2.08 3.00 5.04
CA ILE A 20 -3.41 2.75 4.44
C ILE A 20 -3.71 3.65 3.23
N PRO A 21 -3.48 4.98 3.28
CA PRO A 21 -3.76 5.85 2.13
C PRO A 21 -2.93 5.49 0.89
N VAL A 22 -1.64 5.23 1.04
CA VAL A 22 -0.75 4.86 -0.09
C VAL A 22 -1.09 3.49 -0.63
N CYS A 23 -1.40 2.51 0.23
CA CYS A 23 -1.88 1.20 -0.20
C CYS A 23 -3.10 1.34 -1.12
N PHE A 24 -4.09 2.15 -0.73
CA PHE A 24 -5.30 2.34 -1.53
C PHE A 24 -5.13 3.23 -2.76
N GLU A 25 -4.24 4.22 -2.71
CA GLU A 25 -3.87 5.00 -3.90
C GLU A 25 -3.30 4.10 -4.99
N LEU A 26 -2.31 3.27 -4.65
CA LEU A 26 -1.65 2.39 -5.60
C LEU A 26 -2.56 1.24 -6.06
N TYR A 27 -3.48 0.80 -5.20
CA TYR A 27 -4.54 -0.13 -5.58
C TYR A 27 -5.54 0.49 -6.56
N ASN A 28 -5.93 1.74 -6.34
CA ASN A 28 -6.76 2.46 -7.31
C ASN A 28 -6.02 2.62 -8.64
N ASN A 29 -4.73 2.97 -8.61
CA ASN A 29 -3.90 3.14 -9.81
C ASN A 29 -3.77 1.83 -10.59
N LEU A 30 -3.55 0.70 -9.91
CA LEU A 30 -3.52 -0.63 -10.54
C LEU A 30 -4.75 -0.88 -11.42
N HIS A 31 -5.93 -0.44 -10.96
CA HIS A 31 -7.21 -0.63 -11.63
C HIS A 31 -7.63 0.53 -12.56
N MET A 32 -6.82 1.59 -12.69
CA MET A 32 -7.17 2.79 -13.45
C MET A 32 -6.15 3.19 -14.53
N SER A 33 -4.85 2.95 -14.31
CA SER A 33 -3.79 3.51 -15.16
C SER A 33 -3.57 2.76 -16.48
N GLY A 34 -4.14 1.57 -16.64
CA GLY A 34 -3.83 0.66 -17.76
C GLY A 34 -2.39 0.12 -17.74
N ASN A 35 -1.60 0.47 -16.71
CA ASN A 35 -0.21 0.04 -16.54
C ASN A 35 -0.03 -0.62 -15.16
N PRO A 36 -0.40 -1.90 -15.03
CA PRO A 36 -0.38 -2.59 -13.74
C PRO A 36 1.03 -2.82 -13.18
N ASP A 37 2.02 -2.97 -14.06
CA ASP A 37 3.42 -3.19 -13.66
C ASP A 37 4.02 -1.96 -12.97
N GLU A 38 3.67 -0.78 -13.46
CA GLU A 38 4.07 0.50 -12.85
C GLU A 38 3.48 0.65 -11.44
N ALA A 39 2.17 0.40 -11.26
CA ALA A 39 1.54 0.46 -9.95
C ALA A 39 2.18 -0.54 -8.97
N LYS A 40 2.45 -1.77 -9.42
CA LYS A 40 3.15 -2.82 -8.67
C LYS A 40 4.58 -2.43 -8.30
N PHE A 41 5.30 -1.75 -9.18
CA PHE A 41 6.66 -1.27 -8.92
C PHE A 41 6.66 -0.14 -7.88
N PHE A 42 5.80 0.86 -8.05
CA PHE A 42 5.71 1.98 -7.10
C PHE A 42 5.25 1.52 -5.71
N TYR A 43 4.37 0.51 -5.63
CA TYR A 43 4.00 -0.13 -4.37
C TYR A 43 5.21 -0.69 -3.63
N ALA A 44 6.01 -1.51 -4.32
CA ALA A 44 7.23 -2.05 -3.75
C ALA A 44 8.23 -0.94 -3.35
N ALA A 45 8.41 0.08 -4.19
CA ALA A 45 9.35 1.16 -3.94
C ALA A 45 8.97 2.03 -2.72
N GLN A 46 7.71 2.47 -2.63
CA GLN A 46 7.27 3.41 -1.60
C GLN A 46 7.09 2.76 -0.23
N LEU A 47 6.63 1.51 -0.17
CA LEU A 47 6.25 0.86 1.09
C LEU A 47 7.31 -0.09 1.65
N SER A 48 8.40 -0.34 0.91
CA SER A 48 9.52 -1.18 1.38
C SER A 48 10.44 -0.53 2.41
N GLY A 49 10.18 0.72 2.80
CA GLY A 49 11.08 1.47 3.69
C GLY A 49 12.38 1.94 3.00
N LEU A 50 12.45 1.87 1.66
CA LEU A 50 13.61 2.41 0.92
C LEU A 50 13.65 3.93 0.89
N LEU A 51 12.47 4.55 0.83
CA LEU A 51 12.30 5.99 0.75
C LEU A 51 11.95 6.63 2.11
N SER A 52 11.78 5.81 3.14
CA SER A 52 11.41 6.20 4.51
C SER A 52 12.43 5.62 5.49
N VAL A 53 12.50 6.13 6.73
CA VAL A 53 13.53 5.72 7.72
C VAL A 53 13.25 4.30 8.25
N GLY A 54 13.53 3.28 7.45
CA GLY A 54 13.83 1.91 7.90
C GLY A 54 12.66 0.92 8.07
N GLU A 55 11.41 1.36 8.11
CA GLU A 55 10.27 0.46 8.35
C GLU A 55 9.40 0.24 7.10
N THR A 56 8.95 -1.00 6.91
CA THR A 56 7.99 -1.34 5.85
C THR A 56 6.59 -0.92 6.27
N ALA A 57 5.80 -0.45 5.30
CA ALA A 57 4.44 0.05 5.54
C ALA A 57 3.38 -0.67 4.71
N PHE A 58 3.69 -1.90 4.29
CA PHE A 58 2.89 -2.78 3.46
C PHE A 58 1.52 -3.12 4.06
N ALA A 59 0.56 -3.47 3.19
CA ALA A 59 -0.78 -3.90 3.56
C ALA A 59 -0.77 -5.21 4.37
N SER A 60 0.18 -6.12 4.10
CA SER A 60 0.34 -7.39 4.83
C SER A 60 0.66 -7.23 6.32
N ARG A 61 1.01 -6.02 6.77
CA ARG A 61 1.18 -5.73 8.20
C ARG A 61 -0.15 -5.58 8.94
N CYS A 62 -1.28 -5.51 8.23
CA CYS A 62 -2.59 -5.40 8.84
C CYS A 62 -2.93 -6.65 9.66
N VAL A 63 -3.14 -6.48 10.97
CA VAL A 63 -3.61 -7.54 11.87
C VAL A 63 -5.14 -7.52 12.09
N GLN A 64 -5.87 -6.83 11.20
CA GLN A 64 -7.32 -6.65 11.28
C GLN A 64 -7.84 -6.08 12.62
N CYS A 65 -7.09 -5.15 13.23
CA CYS A 65 -7.46 -4.55 14.52
C CYS A 65 -8.72 -3.66 14.51
N GLY A 66 -9.19 -3.21 13.34
CA GLY A 66 -10.39 -2.39 13.20
C GLY A 66 -10.27 -0.90 13.58
N ASN A 67 -9.16 -0.45 14.16
CA ASN A 67 -8.96 0.95 14.62
C ASN A 67 -9.17 2.04 13.55
N CYS A 68 -9.04 1.66 12.28
CA CYS A 68 -9.22 2.55 11.14
C CYS A 68 -10.69 2.77 10.75
N LEU A 69 -11.60 1.87 11.14
CA LEU A 69 -13.00 1.85 10.70
C LEU A 69 -13.76 3.08 11.20
N GLU A 70 -13.66 3.38 12.50
CA GLU A 70 -14.34 4.53 13.11
C GLU A 70 -13.80 5.88 12.60
N LYS A 71 -12.54 5.90 12.14
CA LYS A 71 -11.89 7.11 11.65
C LYS A 71 -12.18 7.39 10.18
N CYS A 72 -12.68 6.41 9.42
CA CYS A 72 -12.89 6.54 7.99
C CYS A 72 -14.21 7.28 7.72
N PRO A 73 -14.19 8.52 7.17
CA PRO A 73 -15.41 9.27 6.90
C PRO A 73 -16.23 8.68 5.74
N GLN A 74 -15.64 7.77 4.96
CA GLN A 74 -16.27 7.09 3.83
C GLN A 74 -16.81 5.70 4.23
N HIS A 75 -16.65 5.29 5.50
CA HIS A 75 -17.06 3.99 6.02
C HIS A 75 -16.56 2.80 5.18
N LEU A 76 -15.33 2.90 4.68
CA LEU A 76 -14.71 1.81 3.93
C LEU A 76 -14.40 0.65 4.88
N ASP A 77 -14.59 -0.58 4.39
CA ASP A 77 -14.08 -1.78 5.06
C ASP A 77 -12.57 -1.91 4.79
N ILE A 78 -11.80 -1.11 5.53
CA ILE A 78 -10.35 -0.97 5.35
C ILE A 78 -9.60 -2.30 5.51
N PRO A 79 -9.84 -3.13 6.54
CA PRO A 79 -9.16 -4.41 6.69
C PRO A 79 -9.38 -5.35 5.50
N THR A 80 -10.62 -5.52 5.05
CA THR A 80 -10.95 -6.38 3.90
C THR A 80 -10.31 -5.85 2.60
N LEU A 81 -10.33 -4.53 2.39
CA LEU A 81 -9.66 -3.93 1.24
C LEU A 81 -8.14 -4.12 1.28
N LEU A 82 -7.51 -4.09 2.46
CA LEU A 82 -6.08 -4.35 2.59
C LEU A 82 -5.72 -5.82 2.25
N GLU A 83 -6.59 -6.79 2.53
CA GLU A 83 -6.39 -8.16 2.05
C GLU A 83 -6.36 -8.22 0.52
N SER A 84 -7.27 -7.51 -0.16
CA SER A 84 -7.24 -7.40 -1.63
C SER A 84 -5.98 -6.72 -2.15
N VAL A 85 -5.45 -5.72 -1.42
CA VAL A 85 -4.16 -5.10 -1.74
C VAL A 85 -3.03 -6.12 -1.64
N VAL A 86 -3.01 -6.96 -0.60
CA VAL A 86 -2.00 -8.01 -0.45
C VAL A 86 -2.06 -8.98 -1.64
N GLU A 87 -3.25 -9.45 -1.99
CA GLU A 87 -3.43 -10.40 -3.10
C GLU A 87 -2.90 -9.85 -4.43
N GLU A 88 -3.25 -8.61 -4.76
CA GLU A 88 -2.98 -8.05 -6.09
C GLU A 88 -1.62 -7.34 -6.22
N LEU A 89 -1.12 -6.74 -5.13
CA LEU A 89 0.11 -5.94 -5.12
C LEU A 89 1.29 -6.62 -4.40
N GLU A 90 1.06 -7.55 -3.48
CA GLU A 90 2.11 -8.26 -2.71
C GLU A 90 2.36 -9.70 -3.16
N GLY A 91 1.92 -10.07 -4.37
CA GLY A 91 2.19 -11.37 -4.96
C GLY A 91 3.69 -11.76 -5.05
N PRO A 92 4.01 -12.97 -5.57
CA PRO A 92 5.30 -13.64 -5.41
C PRO A 92 6.53 -12.85 -5.90
N ASP A 93 6.32 -11.87 -6.78
CA ASP A 93 7.37 -11.01 -7.31
C ASP A 93 7.61 -9.73 -6.48
N LEU A 94 7.00 -9.57 -5.30
CA LEU A 94 7.19 -8.40 -4.45
C LEU A 94 8.68 -8.18 -4.11
N GLU A 95 9.34 -9.23 -3.59
CA GLU A 95 10.77 -9.15 -3.23
C GLU A 95 11.66 -8.81 -4.43
N LYS A 96 11.35 -9.33 -5.62
CA LYS A 96 12.06 -8.98 -6.85
C LYS A 96 11.89 -7.51 -7.20
N ARG A 97 10.66 -6.98 -7.10
CA ARG A 97 10.36 -5.56 -7.35
C ARG A 97 11.09 -4.66 -6.34
N ILE A 98 11.13 -5.04 -5.07
CA ILE A 98 11.90 -4.32 -4.03
C ILE A 98 13.40 -4.32 -4.37
N ALA A 99 13.94 -5.46 -4.81
CA ALA A 99 15.35 -5.56 -5.20
C ALA A 99 15.69 -4.67 -6.41
N ILE A 100 14.81 -4.62 -7.41
CA ILE A 100 14.96 -3.73 -8.57
C ILE A 100 14.90 -2.26 -8.12
N ALA A 101 13.92 -1.88 -7.30
CA ALA A 101 13.80 -0.54 -6.75
C ALA A 101 15.06 -0.12 -5.98
N LYS A 102 15.59 -0.99 -5.12
CA LYS A 102 16.87 -0.81 -4.41
C LYS A 102 18.01 -0.46 -5.37
N GLN A 103 18.12 -1.16 -6.50
CA GLN A 103 19.20 -0.93 -7.46
C GLN A 103 19.06 0.40 -8.20
N ILE A 104 17.82 0.80 -8.52
CA ILE A 104 17.54 2.08 -9.18
C ILE A 104 17.88 3.25 -8.25
N PHE A 105 17.38 3.22 -7.00
CA PHE A 105 17.62 4.31 -6.04
C PHE A 105 19.07 4.36 -5.54
N LYS A 106 19.82 3.25 -5.52
CA LYS A 106 21.27 3.26 -5.22
C LYS A 106 22.13 3.94 -6.30
N LYS A 107 21.63 4.03 -7.53
CA LYS A 107 22.34 4.62 -8.68
C LYS A 107 22.04 6.11 -8.88
N THR A 108 21.16 6.68 -8.06
CA THR A 108 20.74 8.08 -8.09
C THR A 108 21.41 8.83 -6.95
#